data_AF-A0A814TZ38-F1
#
_entry.id   AF-A0A814TZ38-F1
#
_cell.length_a   1.000
_cell.length_b   1.000
_cell.length_c   1.000
_cell.angle_alpha   90.00
_cell.angle_beta   90.00
_cell.angle_gamma   90.00
#
_symmetry.space_group_name_H-M   'P 1'
#
loop_
_entity.id
_entity.type
_entity.pdbx_description
1 polymer ?
#
loop_
_entity_poly.entity_id
_entity_poly.type
_entity_poly.pdbx_seq_one_letter_code
_entity_poly.pdbx_strand_id
1 'polypeptide(L)'
;MPGAAFAVNSIELEELNQLYIIKLRLCDDEEIQKGSHKKNIFKGDRDTVRELFNNMGDNTIVRECSDLDQLYNYMMKLFSSDELIELEYFHAMGSKKFSSKDFESSIYYYKGSLTLRKKILPLEYKEIAELHYLIAESYYRWKNYDQAIDFYHEAIDCNSLHPLKAIRAHVCTGYSYLKRDDWNNYDDISSAKNHLQKALDMDLENETLEDGDIVDIYRALIDINIFQDNLDPALNYYTLALEICERNEWTDESNEIKEQIQAIKCSEN
;
A
#
# COMPACT_ATOMS: atom_id res chain seq x y z
N MET A 1 -9.48 8.62 32.59
CA MET A 1 -10.58 8.03 33.39
C MET A 1 -10.36 6.53 33.54
N PRO A 2 -10.48 5.95 34.75
CA PRO A 2 -10.56 4.51 34.93
C PRO A 2 -11.95 4.05 34.49
N GLY A 3 -12.01 3.15 33.51
CA GLY A 3 -13.25 2.47 33.13
C GLY A 3 -13.43 1.21 33.97
N ALA A 4 -14.67 0.85 34.30
CA ALA A 4 -14.99 -0.40 34.97
C ALA A 4 -15.18 -1.52 33.93
N ALA A 5 -14.57 -2.69 34.15
CA ALA A 5 -14.77 -3.88 33.33
C ALA A 5 -15.76 -4.83 34.01
N PHE A 6 -16.69 -5.38 33.24
CA PHE A 6 -17.70 -6.33 33.73
C PHE A 6 -17.66 -7.63 32.93
N ALA A 7 -17.77 -8.76 33.62
CA ALA A 7 -17.96 -10.08 33.02
C ALA A 7 -19.45 -10.43 32.98
N VAL A 8 -19.90 -11.07 31.89
CA VAL A 8 -21.26 -11.62 31.81
C VAL A 8 -21.31 -12.90 32.63
N ASN A 9 -22.18 -12.91 33.63
CA ASN A 9 -22.35 -14.03 34.57
C ASN A 9 -23.44 -14.99 34.08
N SER A 10 -24.58 -14.46 33.61
CA SER A 10 -25.63 -15.25 32.96
C SER A 10 -26.48 -14.38 32.04
N ILE A 11 -27.13 -15.02 31.08
CA ILE A 11 -28.16 -14.43 30.23
C ILE A 11 -29.42 -15.28 30.38
N GLU A 12 -30.51 -14.67 30.82
CA GLU A 12 -31.80 -15.32 31.08
C GLU A 12 -32.87 -14.66 30.21
N LEU A 13 -33.79 -15.44 29.63
CA LEU A 13 -34.92 -14.91 28.86
C LEU A 13 -36.14 -14.78 29.78
N GLU A 14 -36.67 -13.57 29.93
CA GLU A 14 -37.94 -13.31 30.60
C GLU A 14 -39.09 -13.56 29.60
N GLU A 15 -39.69 -14.76 29.67
CA GLU A 15 -40.67 -15.23 28.69
C GLU A 15 -41.93 -14.34 28.57
N LEU A 16 -42.30 -13.62 29.63
CA LEU A 16 -43.48 -12.73 29.65
C LEU A 16 -43.32 -11.50 28.75
N ASN A 17 -42.11 -10.94 28.69
CA ASN A 17 -41.82 -9.71 27.93
C ASN A 17 -40.88 -9.97 26.74
N GLN A 18 -40.43 -11.21 26.56
CA GLN A 18 -39.38 -11.60 25.60
C GLN A 18 -38.09 -10.77 25.74
N LEU A 19 -37.74 -10.40 26.97
CA LEU A 19 -36.55 -9.61 27.26
C LEU A 19 -35.41 -10.50 27.75
N TYR A 20 -34.20 -10.24 27.27
CA TYR A 20 -33.00 -10.87 27.81
C TYR A 20 -32.50 -10.08 29.03
N ILE A 21 -32.44 -10.75 30.18
CA ILE A 21 -31.82 -10.24 31.40
C ILE A 21 -30.37 -10.71 31.43
N ILE A 22 -29.45 -9.76 31.36
CA ILE A 22 -28.01 -10.02 31.42
C ILE A 22 -27.51 -9.66 32.83
N LYS A 23 -27.04 -10.66 33.58
CA LYS A 23 -26.42 -10.44 34.90
C LYS A 23 -24.93 -10.22 34.71
N LEU A 24 -24.43 -9.06 35.15
CA LEU A 24 -23.03 -8.67 35.07
C LEU A 24 -22.34 -8.75 36.44
N ARG A 25 -21.08 -9.16 36.46
CA ARG A 25 -20.20 -9.08 37.63
C ARG A 25 -19.05 -8.11 37.34
N LEU A 26 -18.71 -7.26 38.30
CA LEU A 26 -17.52 -6.41 38.20
C LEU A 26 -16.26 -7.29 38.26
N CYS A 27 -15.36 -7.13 37.29
CA CYS A 27 -14.07 -7.83 37.28
C CYS A 27 -13.15 -7.25 38.34
N ASP A 28 -12.36 -8.11 38.99
CA ASP A 28 -11.29 -7.66 39.89
C ASP A 28 -10.02 -7.26 39.11
N ASP A 29 -9.10 -6.59 39.80
CA ASP A 29 -7.86 -6.09 39.20
C ASP A 29 -6.99 -7.23 38.62
N GLU A 30 -7.07 -8.44 39.19
CA GLU A 30 -6.34 -9.60 38.66
C GLU A 30 -6.95 -10.13 37.36
N GLU A 31 -8.28 -10.20 37.25
CA GLU A 31 -9.00 -10.60 36.03
C GLU A 31 -8.88 -9.57 34.92
N ILE A 32 -8.78 -8.30 35.30
CA ILE A 32 -8.44 -7.21 34.40
C ILE A 32 -7.01 -7.39 33.88
N GLN A 33 -6.04 -7.64 34.78
CA GLN A 33 -4.64 -7.87 34.39
C GLN A 33 -4.43 -9.17 33.61
N LYS A 34 -5.21 -10.22 33.88
CA LYS A 34 -5.14 -11.53 33.20
C LYS A 34 -5.83 -11.52 31.82
N GLY A 35 -6.50 -10.44 31.42
CA GLY A 35 -7.13 -10.30 30.10
C GLY A 35 -8.30 -11.27 29.83
N SER A 36 -8.85 -11.91 30.85
CA SER A 36 -9.93 -12.91 30.69
C SER A 36 -11.22 -12.30 30.12
N HIS A 37 -11.52 -11.05 30.45
CA HIS A 37 -12.61 -10.26 29.89
C HIS A 37 -12.40 -9.88 28.41
N LYS A 38 -11.14 -9.90 27.93
CA LYS A 38 -10.77 -9.63 26.54
C LYS A 38 -10.88 -10.88 25.65
N LYS A 39 -10.76 -12.10 26.20
CA LYS A 39 -10.98 -13.35 25.45
C LYS A 39 -12.37 -13.46 24.80
N ASN A 40 -13.37 -12.76 25.32
CA ASN A 40 -14.72 -12.72 24.74
C ASN A 40 -14.93 -11.57 23.73
N ILE A 41 -14.03 -10.58 23.69
CA ILE A 41 -14.02 -9.47 22.74
C ILE A 41 -13.18 -9.84 21.51
N PHE A 42 -12.03 -10.48 21.74
CA PHE A 42 -11.19 -11.06 20.71
C PHE A 42 -11.67 -12.47 20.44
N LYS A 43 -12.53 -12.65 19.43
CA LYS A 43 -12.92 -13.99 18.96
C LYS A 43 -11.73 -14.82 18.42
N GLY A 44 -10.52 -14.26 18.42
CA GLY A 44 -9.34 -14.85 17.78
C GLY A 44 -9.52 -14.94 16.27
N ASP A 45 -10.53 -14.27 15.72
CA ASP A 45 -10.69 -14.19 14.28
C ASP A 45 -9.65 -13.23 13.69
N ARG A 46 -9.34 -13.51 12.43
CA ARG A 46 -8.31 -12.83 11.67
C ARG A 46 -8.49 -11.33 11.61
N ASP A 47 -9.73 -10.90 11.41
CA ASP A 47 -10.06 -9.49 11.22
C ASP A 47 -9.78 -8.70 12.50
N THR A 48 -10.09 -9.27 13.67
CA THR A 48 -9.79 -8.60 14.95
C THR A 48 -8.27 -8.52 15.21
N VAL A 49 -7.49 -9.55 14.86
CA VAL A 49 -6.02 -9.52 15.03
C VAL A 49 -5.40 -8.47 14.10
N ARG A 50 -5.83 -8.43 12.84
CA ARG A 50 -5.39 -7.46 11.84
C ARG A 50 -5.71 -6.02 12.25
N GLU A 51 -6.93 -5.77 12.68
CA GLU A 51 -7.38 -4.44 13.09
C GLU A 51 -6.50 -3.88 14.22
N LEU A 52 -6.12 -4.71 15.21
CA LEU A 52 -5.23 -4.30 16.29
C LEU A 52 -3.83 -3.90 15.81
N PHE A 53 -3.24 -4.70 14.93
CA PHE A 53 -1.92 -4.40 14.38
C PHE A 53 -1.94 -3.15 13.49
N ASN A 54 -2.98 -2.98 12.67
CA ASN A 54 -3.17 -1.78 11.84
C ASN A 54 -3.36 -0.53 12.71
N ASN A 55 -4.17 -0.60 13.76
CA ASN A 55 -4.43 0.52 14.66
C ASN A 55 -3.21 0.94 15.50
N MET A 56 -2.25 0.04 15.74
CA MET A 56 -0.93 0.39 16.30
C MET A 56 0.06 0.91 15.26
N GLY A 57 -0.08 0.51 13.99
CA GLY A 57 0.62 1.11 12.87
C GLY A 57 0.26 2.59 12.67
N ASP A 58 -1.01 2.94 12.94
CA ASP A 58 -1.58 4.30 12.78
C ASP A 58 -1.91 5.04 14.11
N ASN A 59 -1.26 4.64 15.21
CA ASN A 59 -1.18 5.42 16.44
C ASN A 59 -2.53 5.80 17.10
N THR A 60 -3.56 4.95 17.03
CA THR A 60 -4.72 5.12 17.91
C THR A 60 -5.30 3.76 18.36
N ILE A 61 -5.29 3.57 19.69
CA ILE A 61 -5.99 2.54 20.49
C ILE A 61 -5.31 1.16 20.57
N VAL A 62 -4.40 1.01 21.55
CA VAL A 62 -4.54 0.00 22.63
C VAL A 62 -3.93 0.59 23.91
N ARG A 63 -4.73 0.72 24.99
CA ARG A 63 -4.31 1.32 26.27
C ARG A 63 -3.29 0.50 27.09
N GLU A 64 -2.76 -0.61 26.56
CA GLU A 64 -1.91 -1.56 27.29
C GLU A 64 -0.57 -1.89 26.62
N CYS A 65 -0.35 -1.54 25.34
CA CYS A 65 0.94 -1.78 24.67
C CYS A 65 1.42 -0.46 24.07
N SER A 66 2.66 -0.06 24.37
CA SER A 66 3.24 1.18 23.84
C SER A 66 3.88 1.02 22.46
N ASP A 67 4.06 -0.21 22.00
CA ASP A 67 4.67 -0.55 20.71
C ASP A 67 4.23 -1.94 20.20
N LEU A 68 4.51 -2.20 18.92
CA LEU A 68 4.19 -3.45 18.21
C LEU A 68 4.83 -4.70 18.85
N ASP A 69 6.02 -4.57 19.44
CA ASP A 69 6.74 -5.69 20.05
C ASP A 69 6.06 -6.14 21.34
N GLN A 70 5.56 -5.20 22.15
CA GLN A 70 4.76 -5.51 23.33
C GLN A 70 3.42 -6.16 22.95
N LEU A 71 2.75 -5.67 21.91
CA LEU A 71 1.51 -6.28 21.41
C LEU A 71 1.76 -7.72 20.97
N TYR A 72 2.79 -7.95 20.14
CA TYR A 72 3.15 -9.27 19.67
C TYR A 72 3.40 -10.23 20.84
N ASN A 73 4.22 -9.83 21.81
CA ASN A 73 4.50 -10.65 22.99
C ASN A 73 3.25 -10.94 23.83
N TYR A 74 2.33 -9.97 23.95
CA TYR A 74 1.06 -10.16 24.65
C TYR A 74 0.16 -11.16 23.92
N MET A 75 0.00 -10.99 22.60
CA MET A 75 -0.85 -11.85 21.76
C MET A 75 -0.31 -13.28 21.73
N MET A 76 1.00 -13.47 21.59
CA MET A 76 1.64 -14.79 21.62
C MET A 76 1.46 -15.52 22.95
N LYS A 77 1.44 -14.80 24.08
CA LYS A 77 1.13 -15.37 25.41
C LYS A 77 -0.33 -15.81 25.54
N LEU A 78 -1.26 -15.07 24.93
CA LEU A 78 -2.70 -15.34 25.04
C LEU A 78 -3.16 -16.51 24.16
N PHE A 79 -2.62 -16.61 22.94
CA PHE A 79 -3.16 -17.48 21.89
C PHE A 79 -2.28 -18.68 21.52
N SER A 80 -1.10 -18.85 22.14
CA SER A 80 -0.21 -20.01 21.93
C SER A 80 0.10 -20.29 20.44
N SER A 81 1.10 -19.58 19.90
CA SER A 81 1.69 -19.76 18.56
C SER A 81 0.69 -19.85 17.41
N ASP A 82 0.10 -18.72 17.07
CA ASP A 82 -0.69 -18.59 15.85
C ASP A 82 0.18 -17.98 14.74
N GLU A 83 0.40 -18.73 13.66
CA GLU A 83 1.11 -18.26 12.46
C GLU A 83 0.48 -16.98 11.91
N LEU A 84 -0.81 -16.76 12.19
CA LEU A 84 -1.53 -15.55 11.82
C LEU A 84 -1.08 -14.32 12.62
N ILE A 85 -0.81 -14.47 13.93
CA ILE A 85 -0.28 -13.37 14.76
C ILE A 85 1.11 -12.97 14.26
N GLU A 86 1.95 -13.95 13.94
CA GLU A 86 3.26 -13.70 13.34
C GLU A 86 3.12 -12.98 12.00
N LEU A 87 2.24 -13.46 11.11
CA LEU A 87 2.00 -12.84 9.80
C LEU A 87 1.63 -11.37 9.91
N GLU A 88 0.66 -11.03 10.77
CA GLU A 88 0.19 -9.64 10.96
C GLU A 88 1.24 -8.77 11.65
N TYR A 89 2.02 -9.33 12.59
CA TYR A 89 3.16 -8.63 13.19
C TYR A 89 4.25 -8.31 12.16
N PHE A 90 4.63 -9.28 11.32
CA PHE A 90 5.59 -9.08 10.24
C PHE A 90 5.10 -8.02 9.25
N HIS A 91 3.81 -8.05 8.89
CA HIS A 91 3.22 -7.02 8.03
C HIS A 91 3.31 -5.63 8.67
N ALA A 92 2.84 -5.48 9.91
CA ALA A 92 2.84 -4.20 10.61
C ALA A 92 4.26 -3.65 10.85
N MET A 93 5.22 -4.53 11.15
CA MET A 93 6.62 -4.14 11.26
C MET A 93 7.20 -3.68 9.92
N GLY A 94 6.86 -4.36 8.82
CA GLY A 94 7.21 -3.91 7.47
C GLY A 94 6.73 -2.48 7.23
N SER A 95 5.46 -2.19 7.51
CA SER A 95 4.88 -0.85 7.35
C SER A 95 5.55 0.19 8.24
N LYS A 96 5.79 -0.12 9.52
CA LYS A 96 6.51 0.79 10.43
C LYS A 96 7.92 1.12 9.93
N LYS A 97 8.65 0.12 9.43
CA LYS A 97 10.01 0.28 8.89
C LYS A 97 10.02 1.09 7.59
N PHE A 98 9.07 0.81 6.69
CA PHE A 98 8.86 1.60 5.48
C PHE A 98 8.64 3.09 5.79
N SER A 99 7.71 3.39 6.71
CA SER A 99 7.41 4.77 7.14
C SER A 99 8.61 5.46 7.81
N SER A 100 9.48 4.67 8.47
CA SER A 100 10.74 5.16 9.04
C SER A 100 11.88 5.29 8.02
N LYS A 101 11.62 5.04 6.73
CA LYS A 101 12.59 5.00 5.63
C LYS A 101 13.70 3.95 5.79
N ASP A 102 13.50 2.97 6.66
CA ASP A 102 14.36 1.80 6.85
C ASP A 102 13.89 0.70 5.87
N PHE A 103 14.18 0.92 4.58
CA PHE A 103 13.65 0.08 3.50
C PHE A 103 14.22 -1.34 3.52
N GLU A 104 15.47 -1.52 3.95
CA GLU A 104 16.08 -2.83 4.12
C GLU A 104 15.28 -3.69 5.10
N SER A 105 15.01 -3.14 6.29
CA SER A 105 14.21 -3.85 7.29
C SER A 105 12.78 -4.06 6.82
N SER A 106 12.18 -3.06 6.14
CA SER A 106 10.84 -3.17 5.54
C SER A 106 10.72 -4.40 4.65
N ILE A 107 11.69 -4.59 3.73
CA ILE A 107 11.74 -5.74 2.82
C ILE A 107 11.85 -7.05 3.58
N TYR A 108 12.72 -7.12 4.60
CA TYR A 108 12.87 -8.31 5.43
C TYR A 108 11.53 -8.70 6.07
N TYR A 109 10.85 -7.74 6.70
CA TYR A 109 9.59 -7.99 7.39
C TYR A 109 8.46 -8.38 6.44
N TYR A 110 8.29 -7.67 5.31
CA TYR A 110 7.28 -8.03 4.32
C TYR A 110 7.53 -9.39 3.66
N LYS A 111 8.78 -9.77 3.38
CA LYS A 111 9.11 -11.13 2.89
C LYS A 111 8.80 -12.21 3.92
N GLY A 112 8.99 -11.92 5.21
CA GLY A 112 8.55 -12.78 6.32
C GLY A 112 7.04 -13.01 6.29
N SER A 113 6.27 -11.92 6.20
CA SER A 113 4.80 -11.98 6.10
C SER A 113 4.34 -12.75 4.85
N LEU A 114 4.96 -12.52 3.69
CA LEU A 114 4.69 -13.25 2.43
C LEU A 114 4.96 -14.75 2.57
N THR A 115 6.04 -15.13 3.23
CA THR A 115 6.40 -16.53 3.47
C THR A 115 5.36 -17.22 4.34
N LEU A 116 4.87 -16.55 5.39
CA LEU A 116 3.81 -17.09 6.25
C LEU A 116 2.46 -17.14 5.51
N ARG A 117 2.08 -16.08 4.79
CA ARG A 117 0.84 -16.03 4.01
C ARG A 117 0.73 -17.15 2.98
N LYS A 118 1.84 -17.51 2.33
CA LYS A 118 1.88 -18.65 1.37
C LYS A 118 1.66 -20.01 2.05
N LYS A 119 1.85 -20.13 3.36
CA LYS A 119 1.62 -21.37 4.14
C LYS A 119 0.21 -21.45 4.74
N ILE A 120 -0.36 -20.32 5.14
CA ILE A 120 -1.67 -20.26 5.80
C ILE A 120 -2.79 -20.42 4.77
N LEU A 121 -3.74 -21.31 5.06
CA LEU A 121 -4.95 -21.52 4.24
C LEU A 121 -6.19 -20.87 4.89
N PRO A 122 -7.15 -20.35 4.09
CA PRO A 122 -7.15 -20.31 2.63
C PRO A 122 -6.11 -19.33 2.06
N LEU A 123 -5.60 -19.62 0.86
CA LEU A 123 -4.65 -18.72 0.21
C LEU A 123 -5.39 -17.49 -0.31
N GLU A 124 -5.03 -16.31 0.18
CA GLU A 124 -5.64 -15.05 -0.24
C GLU A 124 -4.73 -14.36 -1.26
N TYR A 125 -5.01 -14.60 -2.54
CA TYR A 125 -4.23 -14.04 -3.66
C TYR A 125 -4.12 -12.51 -3.61
N LYS A 126 -5.18 -11.82 -3.13
CA LYS A 126 -5.16 -10.37 -2.91
C LYS A 126 -4.04 -9.94 -1.96
N GLU A 127 -3.90 -10.62 -0.83
CA GLU A 127 -2.89 -10.27 0.17
C GLU A 127 -1.47 -10.58 -0.31
N ILE A 128 -1.31 -11.64 -1.10
CA ILE A 128 -0.03 -11.96 -1.75
C ILE A 128 0.36 -10.86 -2.74
N ALA A 129 -0.58 -10.41 -3.57
CA ALA A 129 -0.36 -9.31 -4.50
C ALA A 129 0.02 -8.02 -3.77
N GLU A 130 -0.67 -7.72 -2.66
CA GLU A 130 -0.36 -6.56 -1.83
C GLU A 130 1.03 -6.65 -1.20
N LEU A 131 1.44 -7.83 -0.72
CA LEU A 131 2.78 -8.03 -0.19
C LEU A 131 3.86 -7.90 -1.26
N HIS A 132 3.67 -8.44 -2.47
CA HIS A 132 4.60 -8.20 -3.58
C HIS A 132 4.70 -6.70 -3.90
N TYR A 133 3.57 -5.98 -3.96
CA TYR A 133 3.54 -4.53 -4.19
C TYR A 133 4.34 -3.78 -3.10
N LEU A 134 4.14 -4.10 -1.82
CA LEU A 134 4.83 -3.42 -0.71
C LEU A 134 6.35 -3.70 -0.69
N ILE A 135 6.75 -4.92 -1.08
CA ILE A 135 8.16 -5.28 -1.26
C ILE A 135 8.76 -4.48 -2.43
N ALA A 136 8.06 -4.43 -3.58
CA ALA A 136 8.48 -3.67 -4.75
C ALA A 136 8.62 -2.18 -4.44
N GLU A 137 7.64 -1.61 -3.73
CA GLU A 137 7.66 -0.20 -3.30
C GLU A 137 8.85 0.07 -2.38
N SER A 138 9.15 -0.83 -1.44
CA SER A 138 10.32 -0.71 -0.58
C SER A 138 11.63 -0.73 -1.39
N TYR A 139 11.77 -1.63 -2.37
CA TYR A 139 12.93 -1.65 -3.27
C TYR A 139 13.04 -0.39 -4.13
N TYR A 140 11.93 0.07 -4.71
CA TYR A 140 11.87 1.29 -5.51
C TYR A 140 12.33 2.52 -4.72
N ARG A 141 11.83 2.69 -3.49
CA ARG A 141 12.21 3.80 -2.60
C ARG A 141 13.66 3.69 -2.13
N TRP A 142 14.19 2.48 -2.08
CA TRP A 142 15.60 2.22 -1.81
C TRP A 142 16.51 2.34 -3.06
N LYS A 143 15.94 2.67 -4.23
CA LYS A 143 16.63 2.80 -5.53
C LYS A 143 17.21 1.49 -6.08
N ASN A 144 16.67 0.36 -5.63
CA ASN A 144 17.01 -0.97 -6.14
C ASN A 144 15.99 -1.34 -7.23
N TYR A 145 16.16 -0.76 -8.42
CA TYR A 145 15.14 -0.78 -9.47
C TYR A 145 14.90 -2.15 -10.10
N ASP A 146 15.94 -2.99 -10.23
CA ASP A 146 15.79 -4.35 -10.77
C ASP A 146 14.85 -5.20 -9.91
N GLN A 147 15.08 -5.24 -8.60
CA GLN A 147 14.21 -5.96 -7.68
C GLN A 147 12.82 -5.33 -7.59
N ALA A 148 12.72 -4.00 -7.72
CA ALA A 148 11.43 -3.33 -7.75
C ALA A 148 10.59 -3.79 -8.95
N ILE A 149 11.20 -3.84 -10.15
CA ILE A 149 10.56 -4.32 -11.39
C ILE A 149 10.05 -5.76 -11.20
N ASP A 150 10.90 -6.67 -10.74
CA ASP A 150 10.53 -8.08 -10.53
C ASP A 150 9.30 -8.21 -9.62
N PHE A 151 9.31 -7.56 -8.46
CA PHE A 151 8.19 -7.66 -7.50
C PHE A 151 6.95 -6.88 -7.94
N TYR A 152 7.07 -5.79 -8.71
CA TYR A 152 5.89 -5.13 -9.29
C TYR A 152 5.22 -6.02 -10.33
N HIS A 153 5.98 -6.74 -11.17
CA HIS A 153 5.42 -7.74 -12.08
C HIS A 153 4.70 -8.85 -11.32
N GLU A 154 5.31 -9.42 -10.27
CA GLU A 154 4.66 -10.43 -9.44
C GLU A 154 3.35 -9.92 -8.79
N ALA A 155 3.27 -8.63 -8.47
CA ALA A 155 2.07 -8.01 -7.93
C ALA A 155 0.97 -7.80 -8.98
N ILE A 156 1.35 -7.31 -10.17
CA ILE A 156 0.45 -7.07 -11.31
C ILE A 156 -0.12 -8.40 -11.83
N ASP A 157 0.73 -9.44 -11.97
CA ASP A 157 0.34 -10.75 -12.50
C ASP A 157 -0.66 -11.49 -11.62
N CYS A 158 -0.73 -11.17 -10.32
CA CYS A 158 -1.76 -11.71 -9.43
C CYS A 158 -3.17 -11.24 -9.80
N ASN A 159 -3.30 -10.12 -10.54
CA ASN A 159 -4.57 -9.54 -11.02
C ASN A 159 -5.64 -9.38 -9.93
N SER A 160 -5.22 -9.08 -8.70
CA SER A 160 -6.08 -8.94 -7.53
C SER A 160 -5.80 -7.67 -6.73
N LEU A 161 -4.95 -6.78 -7.26
CA LEU A 161 -4.69 -5.47 -6.67
C LEU A 161 -5.91 -4.55 -6.81
N HIS A 162 -6.05 -3.64 -5.86
CA HIS A 162 -6.95 -2.50 -6.02
C HIS A 162 -6.52 -1.68 -7.26
N PRO A 163 -7.45 -1.13 -8.08
CA PRO A 163 -7.11 -0.41 -9.31
C PRO A 163 -6.01 0.64 -9.16
N LEU A 164 -6.13 1.53 -8.16
CA LEU A 164 -5.09 2.53 -7.85
C LEU A 164 -3.70 1.89 -7.59
N LYS A 165 -3.63 0.76 -6.88
CA LYS A 165 -2.34 0.09 -6.61
C LYS A 165 -1.78 -0.54 -7.89
N ALA A 166 -2.63 -1.11 -8.74
CA ALA A 166 -2.21 -1.65 -10.03
C ALA A 166 -1.68 -0.55 -10.96
N ILE A 167 -2.38 0.59 -11.04
CA ILE A 167 -1.93 1.77 -11.79
C ILE A 167 -0.58 2.27 -11.26
N ARG A 168 -0.46 2.45 -9.93
CA ARG A 168 0.81 2.86 -9.31
C ARG A 168 1.94 1.86 -9.53
N ALA A 169 1.64 0.56 -9.53
CA ALA A 169 2.64 -0.46 -9.86
C ALA A 169 3.16 -0.30 -11.30
N HIS A 170 2.26 -0.04 -12.27
CA HIS A 170 2.67 0.26 -13.64
C HIS A 170 3.52 1.54 -13.72
N VAL A 171 3.11 2.63 -13.09
CA VAL A 171 3.87 3.90 -13.05
C VAL A 171 5.28 3.69 -12.48
N CYS A 172 5.36 3.06 -11.29
CA CYS A 172 6.64 2.80 -10.64
C CYS A 172 7.52 1.84 -11.44
N THR A 173 6.95 0.85 -12.13
CA THR A 173 7.70 -0.04 -13.03
C THR A 173 8.28 0.76 -14.19
N GLY A 174 7.47 1.61 -14.84
CA GLY A 174 7.92 2.46 -15.93
C GLY A 174 9.07 3.39 -15.51
N TYR A 175 8.94 4.05 -14.36
CA TYR A 175 10.02 4.87 -13.82
C TYR A 175 11.24 4.07 -13.37
N SER A 176 11.07 2.83 -12.92
CA SER A 176 12.19 1.96 -12.56
C SER A 176 13.04 1.62 -13.78
N TYR A 177 12.42 1.33 -14.92
CA TYR A 177 13.13 1.15 -16.18
C TYR A 177 13.90 2.40 -16.60
N LEU A 178 13.29 3.58 -16.53
CA LEU A 178 13.96 4.85 -16.88
C LEU A 178 15.13 5.20 -15.95
N LYS A 179 15.09 4.77 -14.69
CA LYS A 179 16.11 5.07 -13.67
C LYS A 179 17.24 4.06 -13.60
N ARG A 180 17.25 3.04 -14.46
CA ARG A 180 18.32 2.03 -14.52
C ARG A 180 19.62 2.54 -15.17
N ASP A 181 19.72 3.86 -15.41
CA ASP A 181 20.90 4.61 -15.87
C ASP A 181 21.46 4.22 -17.25
N ASP A 182 20.71 3.49 -18.08
CA ASP A 182 21.12 3.19 -19.46
C ASP A 182 20.03 3.51 -20.49
N TRP A 183 19.92 4.79 -20.87
CA TRP A 183 19.08 5.22 -21.99
C TRP A 183 19.52 4.61 -23.34
N ASN A 184 20.66 3.92 -23.44
CA ASN A 184 21.00 3.18 -24.66
C ASN A 184 20.30 1.82 -24.74
N ASN A 185 19.64 1.38 -23.67
CA ASN A 185 18.84 0.17 -23.67
C ASN A 185 17.44 0.42 -24.24
N TYR A 186 17.29 0.24 -25.55
CA TYR A 186 16.02 0.39 -26.26
C TYR A 186 14.90 -0.51 -25.72
N ASP A 187 15.24 -1.67 -25.16
CA ASP A 187 14.24 -2.58 -24.58
C ASP A 187 13.66 -2.01 -23.28
N ASP A 188 14.49 -1.36 -22.45
CA ASP A 188 14.05 -0.70 -21.22
C ASP A 188 13.17 0.51 -21.52
N ILE A 189 13.56 1.32 -22.50
CA ILE A 189 12.75 2.48 -22.92
C ILE A 189 11.39 2.03 -23.45
N SER A 190 11.37 0.96 -24.25
CA SER A 190 10.13 0.39 -24.78
C SER A 190 9.25 -0.16 -23.66
N SER A 191 9.85 -0.83 -22.68
CA SER A 191 9.16 -1.35 -21.50
C SER A 191 8.61 -0.21 -20.63
N ALA A 192 9.40 0.84 -20.40
CA ALA A 192 8.97 2.02 -19.67
C ALA A 192 7.74 2.67 -20.32
N LYS A 193 7.81 2.92 -21.62
CA LYS A 193 6.71 3.50 -22.42
C LYS A 193 5.44 2.67 -22.30
N ASN A 194 5.55 1.35 -22.45
CA ASN A 194 4.41 0.43 -22.36
C ASN A 194 3.76 0.49 -20.97
N HIS A 195 4.55 0.42 -19.89
CA HIS A 195 4.01 0.48 -18.53
C HIS A 195 3.34 1.82 -18.23
N LEU A 196 3.94 2.95 -18.65
CA LEU A 196 3.37 4.28 -18.45
C LEU A 196 2.06 4.47 -19.25
N GLN A 197 2.00 3.99 -20.49
CA GLN A 197 0.76 4.01 -21.27
C GLN A 197 -0.32 3.11 -20.66
N LYS A 198 0.07 1.93 -20.18
CA LYS A 198 -0.87 1.04 -19.50
C LYS A 198 -1.47 1.67 -18.23
N ALA A 199 -0.68 2.43 -17.48
CA ALA A 199 -1.16 3.19 -16.33
C ALA A 199 -2.22 4.24 -16.74
N LEU A 200 -1.97 5.01 -17.81
CA LEU A 200 -2.93 5.99 -18.33
C LEU A 200 -4.21 5.33 -18.86
N ASP A 201 -4.10 4.22 -19.59
CA ASP A 201 -5.27 3.48 -20.10
C ASP A 201 -6.16 2.98 -18.96
N MET A 202 -5.53 2.44 -17.90
CA MET A 202 -6.26 1.99 -16.71
C MET A 202 -6.85 3.16 -15.93
N ASP A 203 -6.15 4.28 -15.85
CA ASP A 203 -6.66 5.46 -15.16
C ASP A 203 -7.84 6.09 -15.89
N LEU A 204 -7.87 6.06 -17.23
CA LEU A 204 -9.03 6.49 -18.02
C LEU A 204 -10.31 5.71 -17.66
N GLU A 205 -10.17 4.45 -17.23
CA GLU A 205 -11.30 3.61 -16.83
C GLU A 205 -11.71 3.81 -15.35
N ASN A 206 -10.77 4.21 -14.48
CA ASN A 206 -10.96 4.18 -13.02
C ASN A 206 -10.94 5.56 -12.36
N GLU A 207 -10.39 6.58 -13.03
CA GLU A 207 -10.24 7.98 -12.57
C GLU A 207 -9.63 8.08 -11.16
N THR A 208 -8.41 7.55 -10.99
CA THR A 208 -7.78 7.36 -9.68
C THR A 208 -6.51 8.18 -9.45
N LEU A 209 -5.79 8.55 -10.50
CA LEU A 209 -4.60 9.38 -10.41
C LEU A 209 -4.99 10.84 -10.23
N GLU A 210 -4.13 11.56 -9.51
CA GLU A 210 -4.25 13.01 -9.43
C GLU A 210 -3.70 13.64 -10.72
N ASP A 211 -4.19 14.82 -11.08
CA ASP A 211 -3.74 15.56 -12.27
C ASP A 211 -2.22 15.72 -12.32
N GLY A 212 -1.56 15.86 -11.16
CA GLY A 212 -0.10 15.97 -11.06
C GLY A 212 0.61 14.68 -11.46
N ASP A 213 0.09 13.52 -11.02
CA ASP A 213 0.63 12.22 -11.41
C ASP A 213 0.51 11.99 -12.92
N ILE A 214 -0.62 12.41 -13.52
CA ILE A 214 -0.85 12.31 -14.97
C ILE A 214 0.12 13.18 -15.75
N VAL A 215 0.34 14.43 -15.31
CA VAL A 215 1.31 15.35 -15.92
C VAL A 215 2.73 14.80 -15.87
N ASP A 216 3.13 14.19 -14.75
CA ASP A 216 4.45 13.56 -14.63
C ASP A 216 4.61 12.37 -15.58
N ILE A 217 3.57 11.55 -15.75
CA ILE A 217 3.58 10.46 -16.73
C ILE A 217 3.72 11.01 -18.16
N TYR A 218 2.98 12.07 -18.50
CA TYR A 218 3.12 12.72 -19.81
C TYR A 218 4.53 13.25 -20.03
N ARG A 219 5.15 13.90 -19.04
CA ARG A 219 6.55 14.37 -19.11
C ARG A 219 7.52 13.23 -19.40
N ALA A 220 7.38 12.10 -18.71
CA ALA A 220 8.23 10.95 -19.00
C ALA A 220 8.00 10.37 -20.40
N LEU A 221 6.75 10.32 -20.87
CA LEU A 221 6.46 9.89 -22.25
C LEU A 221 7.02 10.88 -23.28
N ILE A 222 7.01 12.18 -23.00
CA ILE A 222 7.63 13.20 -23.84
C ILE A 222 9.13 12.95 -23.96
N ASP A 223 9.83 12.79 -22.83
CA ASP A 223 11.27 12.53 -22.81
C ASP A 223 11.63 11.26 -23.60
N ILE A 224 10.85 10.19 -23.43
CA ILE A 224 11.00 8.95 -24.21
C ILE A 224 10.83 9.22 -25.71
N ASN A 225 9.79 9.96 -26.11
CA ASN A 225 9.52 10.20 -27.53
C ASN A 225 10.57 11.14 -28.15
N ILE A 226 11.04 12.16 -27.43
CA ILE A 226 12.16 13.02 -27.88
C ILE A 226 13.43 12.18 -28.05
N PHE A 227 13.74 11.30 -27.11
CA PHE A 227 14.89 10.41 -27.22
C PHE A 227 14.80 9.49 -28.45
N GLN A 228 13.59 9.03 -28.78
CA GLN A 228 13.31 8.20 -29.96
C GLN A 228 13.16 9.00 -31.27
N ASP A 229 13.41 10.32 -31.27
CA ASP A 229 13.20 11.22 -32.41
C ASP A 229 11.75 11.23 -32.95
N ASN A 230 10.79 10.92 -32.08
CA ASN A 230 9.36 10.90 -32.37
C ASN A 230 8.69 12.21 -31.88
N LEU A 231 8.87 13.30 -32.63
CA LEU A 231 8.40 14.62 -32.21
C LEU A 231 6.88 14.79 -32.20
N ASP A 232 6.16 14.18 -33.14
CA ASP A 232 4.69 14.29 -33.21
C ASP A 232 3.99 13.75 -31.94
N PRO A 233 4.29 12.51 -31.46
CA PRO A 233 3.75 12.05 -30.17
C PRO A 233 4.18 12.92 -28.99
N ALA A 234 5.42 13.41 -28.98
CA ALA A 234 5.90 14.28 -27.90
C ALA A 234 5.08 15.58 -27.82
N LEU A 235 4.83 16.25 -28.97
CA LEU A 235 3.99 17.45 -29.04
C LEU A 235 2.54 17.19 -28.61
N ASN A 236 2.00 16.00 -28.91
CA ASN A 236 0.68 15.62 -28.43
C ASN A 236 0.64 15.52 -26.89
N TYR A 237 1.60 14.83 -26.28
CA TYR A 237 1.68 14.75 -24.81
C TYR A 237 1.94 16.10 -24.14
N TYR A 238 2.76 16.96 -24.76
CA TYR A 238 2.93 18.34 -24.30
C TYR A 238 1.59 19.09 -24.27
N THR A 239 0.78 18.93 -25.30
CA THR A 239 -0.54 19.58 -25.38
C THR A 239 -1.47 19.06 -24.27
N LEU A 240 -1.53 17.74 -24.08
CA LEU A 240 -2.34 17.13 -23.01
C LEU A 240 -1.88 17.56 -21.61
N ALA A 241 -0.57 17.60 -21.36
CA ALA A 241 -0.02 18.09 -20.09
C ALA A 241 -0.34 19.58 -19.87
N LEU A 242 -0.22 20.40 -20.93
CA LEU A 242 -0.54 21.82 -20.86
C LEU A 242 -2.01 22.07 -20.52
N GLU A 243 -2.93 21.32 -21.13
CA GLU A 243 -4.37 21.43 -20.84
C GLU A 243 -4.68 21.19 -19.36
N ILE A 244 -4.03 20.20 -18.75
CA ILE A 244 -4.18 19.92 -17.31
C ILE A 244 -3.57 21.05 -16.47
N CYS A 245 -2.35 21.50 -16.79
CA CYS A 245 -1.68 22.57 -16.05
C CYS A 245 -2.48 23.88 -16.11
N GLU A 246 -3.01 24.26 -17.27
CA GLU A 246 -3.82 25.48 -17.44
C GLU A 246 -5.15 25.38 -16.70
N ARG A 247 -5.81 24.21 -16.75
CA ARG A 247 -7.04 23.95 -16.00
C ARG A 247 -6.86 24.11 -14.49
N ASN A 248 -5.68 23.76 -13.97
CA ASN A 248 -5.34 23.85 -12.55
C ASN A 248 -4.63 25.15 -12.15
N GLU A 249 -4.48 26.11 -13.09
CA GLU A 249 -3.79 27.38 -12.87
C GLU A 249 -2.31 27.22 -12.44
N TRP A 250 -1.65 26.14 -12.86
CA TRP A 250 -0.23 25.88 -12.64
C TRP A 250 0.61 26.69 -13.62
N THR A 251 0.81 27.97 -13.31
CA THR A 251 1.38 28.96 -14.24
C THR A 251 2.81 28.67 -14.64
N ASP A 252 3.63 28.19 -13.70
CA ASP A 252 5.05 27.99 -13.94
C ASP A 252 5.27 26.78 -14.87
N GLU A 253 4.59 25.67 -14.60
CA GLU A 253 4.59 24.46 -15.41
C GLU A 253 3.99 24.72 -16.80
N SER A 254 2.91 25.51 -16.88
CA SER A 254 2.30 25.88 -18.17
C SER A 254 3.26 26.70 -19.03
N ASN A 255 4.01 27.62 -18.44
CA ASN A 255 5.00 28.43 -19.15
C ASN A 255 6.19 27.59 -19.62
N GLU A 256 6.69 26.69 -18.77
CA GLU A 256 7.75 25.75 -19.11
C GLU A 256 7.37 24.89 -20.33
N ILE A 257 6.18 24.28 -20.31
CA ILE A 257 5.69 23.46 -21.42
C ILE A 257 5.55 24.29 -22.71
N LYS A 258 5.06 25.53 -22.63
CA LYS A 258 4.95 26.43 -23.80
C LYS A 258 6.31 26.74 -24.43
N GLU A 259 7.33 27.00 -23.61
CA GLU A 259 8.69 27.23 -24.08
C GLU A 259 9.26 26.00 -24.78
N GLN A 260 9.04 24.80 -24.21
CA GLN A 260 9.50 23.53 -24.80
C GLN A 260 8.80 23.21 -26.13
N ILE A 261 7.48 23.42 -26.23
CA ILE A 261 6.73 23.29 -27.50
C ILE A 261 7.31 24.24 -28.56
N GLN A 262 7.59 25.50 -28.19
CA GLN A 262 8.14 26.49 -29.12
C GLN A 262 9.55 26.09 -29.59
N ALA A 263 10.39 25.58 -28.69
CA ALA A 263 11.74 25.14 -29.03
C ALA A 263 11.72 24.02 -30.09
N ILE A 264 10.85 23.02 -29.93
CA ILE A 264 10.71 21.90 -30.89
C ILE A 264 10.24 22.41 -32.27
N LYS A 265 9.21 23.27 -32.31
CA LYS A 265 8.70 23.84 -33.56
C LYS A 265 9.73 24.71 -34.28
N CYS A 266 10.61 25.37 -33.55
CA CYS A 266 11.69 26.17 -34.13
C CYS A 266 12.82 25.30 -34.70
N SER A 267 13.06 24.09 -34.16
CA SER A 267 14.10 23.19 -34.69
C SER A 267 13.72 22.46 -35.98
N GLU A 268 12.43 22.45 -36.34
CA GLU A 268 11.94 21.83 -37.58
C GLU A 268 11.98 22.76 -38.81
N ASN A 269 12.28 24.06 -38.63
CA ASN A 269 12.38 25.09 -39.68
C ASN A 269 13.85 25.39 -40.06
#